data_AF-A0A6I1BSD6-F1
#
_entry.id   AF-A0A6I1BSD6-F1
#
_cell.length_a   1.000
_cell.length_b   1.000
_cell.length_c   1.000
_cell.angle_alpha   90.00
_cell.angle_beta   90.00
_cell.angle_gamma   90.00
#
_symmetry.space_group_name_H-M   'P 1'
#
loop_
_entity.id
_entity.type
_entity.pdbx_description
1 polymer ?
#
loop_
_entity_poly.entity_id
_entity_poly.type
_entity_poly.pdbx_seq_one_letter_code
_entity_poly.pdbx_strand_id
1 'polypeptide(L)'
;MAENIETTENKTPETWDELKSLPLFEELPDMVKPQELNVAQSAEFRVTWQRVSERQTRLFDTGAFDDETADKGKKKTKEKRDEDEAVVLMAEIAQYADMFYRDIAVDEKQWEEFTKGRTLEDLFVLLVSLTSFYALALGKSSGSKTRLTKAE
;
A
#
# COMPACT_ATOMS: atom_id res chain seq x y z
N MET A 1 25.55 -25.67 7.40
CA MET A 1 24.70 -24.98 8.39
C MET A 1 23.80 -24.07 7.58
N ALA A 2 22.55 -24.49 7.36
CA ALA A 2 21.58 -23.66 6.65
C ALA A 2 20.98 -22.73 7.71
N GLU A 3 21.24 -21.43 7.58
CA GLU A 3 20.51 -20.44 8.36
C GLU A 3 19.05 -20.52 7.93
N ASN A 4 18.25 -21.02 8.85
CA ASN A 4 16.80 -21.05 8.76
C ASN A 4 16.37 -19.59 8.89
N ILE A 5 16.12 -18.93 7.76
CA ILE A 5 15.48 -17.61 7.76
C ILE A 5 14.07 -17.87 8.29
N GLU A 6 13.88 -17.69 9.60
CA GLU A 6 12.56 -17.64 10.19
C GLU A 6 11.77 -16.59 9.41
N THR A 7 10.80 -17.07 8.63
CA THR A 7 9.74 -16.27 8.05
C THR A 7 9.12 -15.47 9.19
N THR A 8 9.58 -14.23 9.33
CA THR A 8 8.99 -13.25 10.23
C THR A 8 7.52 -13.21 9.85
N GLU A 9 6.63 -13.47 10.81
CA GLU A 9 5.19 -13.38 10.56
C GLU A 9 4.93 -12.07 9.79
N ASN A 10 4.32 -12.15 8.61
CA ASN A 10 3.92 -11.00 7.79
C ASN A 10 2.84 -10.20 8.52
N LYS A 11 3.20 -9.60 9.66
CA LYS A 11 2.32 -8.80 10.47
C LYS A 11 2.25 -7.43 9.82
N THR A 12 1.06 -7.05 9.37
CA THR A 12 0.82 -5.70 8.86
C THR A 12 1.17 -4.70 9.97
N PRO A 13 2.05 -3.71 9.70
CA PRO A 13 2.44 -2.74 10.72
C PRO A 13 1.21 -1.99 11.21
N GLU A 14 1.10 -1.82 12.53
CA GLU A 14 -0.04 -1.14 13.17
C GLU A 14 0.33 0.27 13.65
N THR A 15 1.62 0.55 13.80
CA THR A 15 2.14 1.85 14.24
C THR A 15 3.11 2.43 13.22
N TRP A 16 3.34 3.75 13.31
CA TRP A 16 4.28 4.46 12.44
C TRP A 16 5.72 3.98 12.65
N ASP A 17 6.09 3.66 13.89
CA ASP A 17 7.44 3.18 14.22
C ASP A 17 7.67 1.75 13.68
N GLU A 18 6.66 0.88 13.77
CA GLU A 18 6.70 -0.45 13.13
C GLU A 18 6.84 -0.33 11.61
N LEU A 19 6.12 0.59 10.99
CA LEU A 19 6.22 0.84 9.55
C LEU A 19 7.64 1.27 9.16
N LYS A 20 8.22 2.26 9.86
CA LYS A 20 9.58 2.78 9.59
C LYS A 20 10.70 1.78 9.88
N SER A 21 10.44 0.72 10.66
CA SER A 21 11.43 -0.34 10.93
C SER A 21 11.63 -1.29 9.75
N LEU A 22 10.73 -1.26 8.76
CA LEU A 22 10.84 -2.07 7.56
C LEU A 22 11.85 -1.42 6.58
N PRO A 23 12.78 -2.17 5.98
CA PRO A 23 13.80 -1.62 5.07
C PRO A 23 13.23 -0.78 3.92
N LEU A 24 12.04 -1.14 3.44
CA LEU A 24 11.36 -0.40 2.36
C LEU A 24 10.99 1.03 2.76
N PHE A 25 10.73 1.25 4.04
CA PHE A 25 10.29 2.51 4.66
C PHE A 25 11.38 3.18 5.49
N GLU A 26 12.61 2.66 5.42
CA GLU A 26 13.76 3.33 6.02
C GLU A 26 13.87 4.74 5.42
N GLU A 27 14.02 5.75 6.27
CA GLU A 27 14.03 7.17 5.87
C GLU A 27 12.70 7.71 5.30
N LEU A 28 11.57 7.01 5.49
CA LEU A 28 10.25 7.57 5.16
C LEU A 28 10.10 8.94 5.86
N PRO A 29 9.79 10.02 5.11
CA PRO A 29 9.62 11.35 5.68
C PRO A 29 8.48 11.37 6.70
N ASP A 30 8.44 12.45 7.48
CA ASP A 30 7.29 12.70 8.34
C ASP A 30 6.07 13.09 7.48
N MET A 31 4.93 12.47 7.79
CA MET A 31 3.69 12.60 7.05
C MET A 31 2.56 12.94 8.02
N VAL A 32 1.51 13.59 7.53
CA VAL A 32 0.27 13.77 8.31
C VAL A 32 -0.30 12.40 8.64
N LYS A 33 -0.44 12.09 9.93
CA LYS A 33 -0.93 10.78 10.37
C LYS A 33 -2.39 10.58 9.95
N PRO A 34 -2.85 9.33 9.75
CA PRO A 34 -4.20 9.08 9.23
C PRO A 34 -5.33 9.77 10.02
N GLN A 35 -5.21 9.87 11.35
CA GLN A 35 -6.21 10.45 12.26
C GLN A 35 -6.12 11.97 12.37
N GLU A 36 -5.09 12.56 11.77
CA GLU A 36 -4.83 14.01 11.74
C GLU A 36 -5.11 14.60 10.36
N LEU A 37 -5.52 13.78 9.38
CA LEU A 37 -5.93 14.24 8.06
C LEU A 37 -7.08 15.24 8.18
N ASN A 38 -6.93 16.38 7.48
CA ASN A 38 -8.01 17.34 7.38
C ASN A 38 -9.13 16.83 6.43
N VAL A 39 -10.20 17.61 6.25
CA VAL A 39 -11.36 17.21 5.43
C VAL A 39 -10.96 16.95 3.97
N ALA A 40 -10.11 17.80 3.39
CA ALA A 40 -9.67 17.64 2.00
C ALA A 40 -8.80 16.39 1.83
N GLN A 41 -7.80 16.22 2.70
CA GLN A 41 -6.90 15.06 2.71
C GLN A 41 -7.66 13.75 2.96
N SER A 42 -8.68 13.76 3.82
CA SER A 42 -9.53 12.59 4.06
C SER A 42 -10.34 12.20 2.81
N ALA A 43 -10.88 13.18 2.09
CA ALA A 43 -11.61 12.93 0.85
C ALA A 43 -10.68 12.43 -0.25
N GLU A 44 -9.50 13.04 -0.38
CA GLU A 44 -8.49 12.62 -1.36
C GLU A 44 -7.97 11.22 -1.07
N PHE A 45 -7.67 10.89 0.20
CA PHE A 45 -7.30 9.54 0.60
C PHE A 45 -8.36 8.52 0.19
N ARG A 46 -9.65 8.83 0.36
CA ARG A 46 -10.72 7.91 -0.03
C ARG A 46 -10.74 7.64 -1.54
N VAL A 47 -10.47 8.66 -2.35
CA VAL A 47 -10.34 8.50 -3.80
C VAL A 47 -9.10 7.66 -4.14
N THR A 48 -7.95 7.98 -3.55
CA THR A 48 -6.69 7.25 -3.73
C THR A 48 -6.85 5.77 -3.37
N TRP A 49 -7.41 5.48 -2.19
CA TRP A 49 -7.71 4.11 -1.74
C TRP A 49 -8.57 3.35 -2.76
N GLN A 50 -9.64 3.96 -3.24
CA GLN A 50 -10.54 3.33 -4.22
C GLN A 50 -9.80 3.02 -5.53
N ARG A 51 -9.03 3.99 -6.05
CA ARG A 51 -8.27 3.81 -7.30
C ARG A 51 -7.20 2.74 -7.17
N VAL A 52 -6.40 2.79 -6.12
CA VAL A 52 -5.36 1.79 -5.85
C VAL A 52 -5.99 0.40 -5.72
N SER A 53 -7.07 0.26 -4.95
CA SER A 53 -7.76 -1.03 -4.76
C SER A 53 -8.30 -1.61 -6.07
N GLU A 54 -8.93 -0.78 -6.91
CA GLU A 54 -9.45 -1.19 -8.23
C GLU A 54 -8.33 -1.71 -9.14
N ARG A 55 -7.20 -1.00 -9.20
CA ARG A 55 -6.06 -1.40 -10.05
C ARG A 55 -5.38 -2.63 -9.50
N GLN A 56 -5.21 -2.71 -8.19
CA GLN A 56 -4.60 -3.87 -7.54
C GLN A 56 -5.43 -5.13 -7.78
N THR A 57 -6.76 -5.03 -7.73
CA THR A 57 -7.65 -6.15 -8.07
C THR A 57 -7.43 -6.60 -9.53
N ARG A 58 -7.43 -5.66 -10.48
CA ARG A 58 -7.15 -5.96 -11.89
C ARG A 58 -5.75 -6.54 -12.10
N LEU A 59 -4.77 -6.08 -11.33
CA LEU A 59 -3.40 -6.56 -11.42
C LEU A 59 -3.32 -8.03 -11.02
N PHE A 60 -4.04 -8.44 -9.97
CA PHE A 60 -4.14 -9.87 -9.64
C PHE A 60 -4.83 -10.68 -10.75
N ASP A 61 -5.83 -10.11 -11.43
CA ASP A 61 -6.50 -10.78 -12.55
C ASP A 61 -5.58 -11.00 -13.76
N THR A 62 -4.47 -10.25 -13.90
CA THR A 62 -3.46 -10.48 -14.95
C THR A 62 -2.72 -11.81 -14.78
N GLY A 63 -2.67 -12.37 -13.57
CA GLY A 63 -1.88 -13.56 -13.24
C GLY A 63 -0.37 -13.29 -13.13
N ALA A 64 0.06 -12.02 -13.06
CA ALA A 64 1.46 -11.63 -12.92
C ALA A 64 2.14 -12.16 -11.64
N PHE A 65 1.35 -12.44 -10.59
CA PHE A 65 1.84 -12.96 -9.31
C PHE A 65 1.49 -14.44 -9.06
N ASP A 66 0.93 -15.14 -10.06
CA ASP A 66 0.61 -16.57 -9.93
C ASP A 66 1.91 -17.39 -9.91
N ASP A 67 2.12 -18.21 -8.87
CA ASP A 67 3.28 -19.11 -8.75
C ASP A 67 3.26 -20.18 -9.86
N GLU A 68 4.39 -20.37 -10.56
CA GLU A 68 4.53 -21.38 -11.61
C GLU A 68 4.45 -22.83 -11.07
N THR A 69 4.72 -23.01 -9.78
CA THR A 69 4.79 -24.31 -9.08
C THR A 69 3.51 -24.72 -8.37
N ALA A 70 2.53 -23.82 -8.22
CA ALA A 70 1.21 -24.13 -7.66
C ALA A 70 0.36 -24.92 -8.67
N ASP A 71 0.27 -26.22 -8.47
CA ASP A 71 -0.32 -27.15 -9.44
C ASP A 71 -1.86 -27.26 -9.36
N LYS A 72 -2.47 -27.35 -10.55
CA LYS A 72 -3.81 -27.86 -10.94
C LYS A 72 -5.08 -27.16 -10.45
N GLY A 73 -5.50 -26.10 -11.15
CA GLY A 73 -6.92 -25.75 -11.26
C GLY A 73 -7.25 -24.65 -12.26
N LYS A 74 -6.44 -23.59 -12.30
CA LYS A 74 -6.59 -22.48 -13.25
C LYS A 74 -5.22 -21.94 -13.65
N LYS A 75 -4.39 -22.79 -14.26
CA LYS A 75 -3.11 -22.34 -14.81
C LYS A 75 -3.44 -21.42 -16.00
N LYS A 76 -3.34 -20.10 -15.83
CA LYS A 76 -3.15 -19.22 -16.98
C LYS A 76 -1.77 -19.59 -17.55
N THR A 77 -1.72 -20.15 -18.76
CA THR A 77 -0.46 -20.37 -19.47
C THR A 77 0.32 -19.05 -19.56
N LYS A 78 1.64 -19.08 -19.79
CA LYS A 78 2.43 -17.84 -19.99
C LYS A 78 1.81 -16.93 -21.08
N GLU A 79 1.12 -17.51 -22.08
CA GLU A 79 0.28 -16.84 -23.07
C GLU A 79 -0.93 -16.04 -22.52
N LYS A 80 -1.32 -16.25 -21.26
CA LYS A 80 -2.46 -15.61 -20.59
C LYS A 80 -2.05 -14.63 -19.49
N ARG A 81 -0.74 -14.53 -19.18
CA ARG A 81 -0.22 -13.46 -18.33
C ARG A 81 -0.10 -12.22 -19.19
N ASP A 82 -0.77 -11.16 -18.77
CA ASP A 82 -0.68 -9.86 -19.43
C ASP A 82 0.36 -9.01 -18.68
N GLU A 83 1.63 -9.25 -19.00
CA GLU A 83 2.76 -8.55 -18.37
C GLU A 83 2.74 -7.05 -18.69
N ASP A 84 2.31 -6.67 -19.90
CA ASP A 84 2.19 -5.28 -20.32
C ASP A 84 1.08 -4.56 -19.53
N GLU A 85 -0.10 -5.19 -19.40
CA GLU A 85 -1.18 -4.66 -18.55
C GLU A 85 -0.73 -4.58 -17.08
N ALA A 86 0.01 -5.57 -16.58
CA ALA A 86 0.52 -5.56 -15.21
C ALA A 86 1.44 -4.36 -14.95
N VAL A 87 2.37 -4.05 -15.86
CA VAL A 87 3.25 -2.88 -15.76
C VAL A 87 2.44 -1.59 -15.77
N VAL A 88 1.44 -1.46 -16.65
CA VAL A 88 0.56 -0.29 -16.70
C VAL A 88 -0.20 -0.12 -15.39
N LEU A 89 -0.75 -1.20 -14.83
CA LEU A 89 -1.50 -1.16 -13.58
C LEU A 89 -0.61 -0.79 -12.38
N MET A 90 0.62 -1.30 -12.31
CA MET A 90 1.59 -0.89 -11.29
C MET A 90 1.93 0.60 -11.41
N ALA A 91 2.14 1.09 -12.64
CA ALA A 91 2.41 2.51 -12.88
C ALA A 91 1.23 3.41 -12.48
N GLU A 92 0.00 3.02 -12.81
CA GLU A 92 -1.20 3.75 -12.39
C GLU A 92 -1.34 3.79 -10.87
N ILE A 93 -1.11 2.66 -10.18
CA ILE A 93 -1.12 2.61 -8.71
C ILE A 93 -0.10 3.59 -8.15
N ALA A 94 1.12 3.57 -8.68
CA ALA A 94 2.19 4.45 -8.22
C ALA A 94 1.82 5.92 -8.40
N GLN A 95 1.23 6.29 -9.54
CA GLN A 95 0.82 7.66 -9.82
C GLN A 95 -0.30 8.16 -8.90
N TYR A 96 -1.37 7.37 -8.72
CA TYR A 96 -2.48 7.77 -7.84
C TYR A 96 -2.04 7.91 -6.39
N ALA A 97 -1.20 7.00 -5.91
CA ALA A 97 -0.70 7.04 -4.55
C ALA A 97 0.33 8.16 -4.35
N ASP A 98 1.25 8.37 -5.29
CA ASP A 98 2.25 9.45 -5.23
C ASP A 98 1.59 10.82 -5.06
N MET A 99 0.55 11.12 -5.85
CA MET A 99 -0.16 12.39 -5.74
C MET A 99 -0.62 12.70 -4.33
N PHE A 100 -1.20 11.71 -3.64
CA PHE A 100 -1.68 11.87 -2.28
C PHE A 100 -0.54 11.94 -1.27
N TYR A 101 0.43 11.03 -1.35
CA TYR A 101 1.51 10.97 -0.36
C TYR A 101 2.46 12.16 -0.45
N ARG A 102 2.69 12.69 -1.65
CA ARG A 102 3.41 13.95 -1.82
C ARG A 102 2.71 15.12 -1.14
N ASP A 103 1.37 15.20 -1.23
CA ASP A 103 0.59 16.28 -0.61
C ASP A 103 0.59 16.22 0.93
N ILE A 104 0.54 15.01 1.50
CA ILE A 104 0.50 14.84 2.96
C ILE A 104 1.89 14.73 3.61
N ALA A 105 2.96 14.80 2.83
CA ALA A 105 4.31 14.91 3.37
C ALA A 105 4.50 16.26 4.06
N VAL A 106 5.13 16.26 5.24
CA VAL A 106 5.45 17.51 5.96
C VAL A 106 6.45 18.35 5.16
N ASP A 107 7.37 17.69 4.46
CA ASP A 107 8.28 18.30 3.49
C ASP A 107 8.22 17.51 2.17
N GLU A 108 7.62 18.12 1.15
CA GLU A 108 7.49 17.57 -0.20
C GLU A 108 8.84 17.14 -0.78
N LYS A 109 9.93 17.87 -0.50
CA LYS A 109 11.26 17.53 -1.05
C LYS A 109 11.83 16.26 -0.44
N GLN A 110 11.51 15.98 0.82
CA GLN A 110 11.94 14.73 1.44
C GLN A 110 11.19 13.54 0.85
N TRP A 111 9.92 13.71 0.46
CA TRP A 111 9.19 12.69 -0.30
C TRP A 111 9.82 12.44 -1.68
N GLU A 112 10.17 13.52 -2.39
CA GLU A 112 10.85 13.41 -3.69
C GLU A 112 12.19 12.68 -3.57
N GLU A 113 13.06 13.04 -2.61
CA GLU A 113 14.34 12.36 -2.42
C GLU A 113 14.16 10.91 -1.94
N PHE A 114 13.18 10.64 -1.07
CA PHE A 114 12.88 9.29 -0.58
C PHE A 114 12.44 8.33 -1.71
N THR A 115 11.67 8.82 -2.68
CA THR A 115 11.15 8.02 -3.80
C THR A 115 12.10 7.95 -5.00
N LYS A 116 13.09 8.84 -5.07
CA LYS A 116 14.03 8.98 -6.18
C LYS A 116 14.83 7.70 -6.45
N GLY A 117 14.88 7.31 -7.72
CA GLY A 117 15.71 6.20 -8.19
C GLY A 117 15.20 4.81 -7.82
N ARG A 118 14.07 4.69 -7.11
CA ARG A 118 13.42 3.40 -6.83
C ARG A 118 12.81 2.80 -8.09
N THR A 119 12.77 1.47 -8.15
CA THR A 119 12.13 0.74 -9.26
C THR A 119 10.61 0.87 -9.20
N LEU A 120 9.92 0.55 -10.29
CA LEU A 120 8.46 0.55 -10.31
C LEU A 120 7.89 -0.47 -9.33
N GLU A 121 8.52 -1.63 -9.22
CA GLU A 121 8.17 -2.71 -8.30
C GLU A 121 8.33 -2.27 -6.84
N ASP A 122 9.44 -1.62 -6.50
CA ASP A 122 9.66 -1.06 -5.15
C ASP A 122 8.60 -0.02 -4.81
N LEU A 123 8.33 0.91 -5.74
CA LEU A 123 7.32 1.95 -5.56
C LEU A 123 5.91 1.34 -5.43
N PHE A 124 5.59 0.32 -6.23
CA PHE A 124 4.33 -0.40 -6.11
C PHE A 124 4.16 -1.02 -4.72
N VAL A 125 5.14 -1.79 -4.23
CA VAL A 125 5.07 -2.43 -2.92
C VAL A 125 4.98 -1.38 -1.82
N LEU A 126 5.80 -0.32 -1.91
CA LEU A 126 5.83 0.79 -0.95
C LEU A 126 4.46 1.47 -0.84
N LEU A 127 3.91 1.89 -1.98
CA LEU A 127 2.71 2.72 -2.04
C LEU A 127 1.46 1.91 -1.70
N VAL A 128 1.35 0.65 -2.14
CA VAL A 128 0.26 -0.24 -1.73
C VAL A 128 0.30 -0.51 -0.22
N SER A 129 1.49 -0.75 0.33
CA SER A 129 1.65 -1.02 1.76
C SER A 129 1.30 0.21 2.60
N LEU A 130 1.75 1.40 2.19
CA LEU A 130 1.40 2.67 2.85
C LEU A 130 -0.11 2.95 2.76
N THR A 131 -0.71 2.70 1.59
CA THR A 131 -2.15 2.87 1.34
C THR A 131 -2.98 1.95 2.23
N SER A 132 -2.55 0.70 2.39
CA SER A 132 -3.15 -0.28 3.29
C SER A 132 -3.02 0.12 4.76
N PHE A 133 -1.85 0.62 5.17
CA PHE A 133 -1.62 1.13 6.52
C PHE A 133 -2.59 2.26 6.88
N TYR A 134 -2.72 3.26 6.01
CA TYR A 134 -3.65 4.38 6.23
C TYR A 134 -5.10 3.90 6.30
N ALA A 135 -5.52 3.00 5.40
CA ALA A 135 -6.88 2.47 5.39
C ALA A 135 -7.22 1.68 6.66
N LEU A 136 -6.30 0.84 7.13
CA LEU A 136 -6.47 0.09 8.37
C LEU A 136 -6.55 1.01 9.59
N ALA A 137 -5.66 2.01 9.67
CA ALA A 137 -5.64 2.96 10.77
C ALA A 137 -6.94 3.79 10.84
N LEU A 138 -7.48 4.20 9.69
CA LEU A 138 -8.77 4.91 9.58
C LEU A 138 -9.96 3.99 9.87
N GLY A 139 -9.93 2.73 9.41
CA GLY A 139 -10.94 1.72 9.70
C GLY A 139 -11.06 1.43 11.20
N LYS A 140 -9.92 1.26 11.89
CA LYS A 140 -9.84 1.11 13.36
C LYS A 140 -10.45 2.32 14.10
N SER A 141 -10.31 3.52 13.57
CA SER A 141 -10.87 4.76 14.17
C SER A 141 -12.40 4.82 14.12
N SER A 142 -13.01 4.39 13.01
CA SER A 142 -14.48 4.45 12.82
C SER A 142 -15.26 3.43 13.67
N GLY A 143 -14.66 2.29 14.03
CA GLY A 143 -15.30 1.25 14.84
C GLY A 143 -15.17 1.42 16.36
N SER A 144 -14.17 2.18 16.83
CA SER A 144 -13.77 2.14 18.25
C SER A 144 -14.30 3.29 19.13
N LYS A 145 -15.18 4.16 18.62
CA LYS A 145 -15.69 5.33 19.38
C LYS A 145 -17.21 5.48 19.51
N THR A 146 -18.04 4.52 19.10
CA THR A 146 -19.50 4.66 19.30
C THR A 146 -20.20 3.35 19.69
N ARG A 147 -19.90 2.85 20.88
CA ARG A 147 -20.95 2.39 21.81
C ARG A 147 -21.04 3.38 22.97
N LEU A 148 -21.42 4.61 22.64
CA LEU A 148 -22.11 5.46 23.62
C LEU A 148 -23.52 4.88 23.72
N THR A 149 -23.69 3.96 24.66
CA THR A 149 -25.01 3.56 25.14
C THR A 149 -25.77 4.83 25.49
N LYS A 150 -26.88 5.06 24.78
CA LYS A 150 -27.98 5.92 25.22
C LYS A 150 -28.15 5.76 26.73
N ALA A 151 -27.95 6.84 27.47
CA ALA A 151 -28.65 7.04 28.72
C ALA A 151 -30.05 7.55 28.32
N GLU A 152 -31.03 6.64 28.31
CA GLU A 152 -32.43 6.93 28.55
C GLU A 152 -32.86 6.09 29.75
#